data_AF-A0A7C5QF17-F1
#
_entry.id   AF-A0A7C5QF17-F1
#
_cell.length_a   1.000
_cell.length_b   1.000
_cell.length_c   1.000
_cell.angle_alpha   90.00
_cell.angle_beta   90.00
_cell.angle_gamma   90.00
#
_symmetry.space_group_name_H-M   'P 1'
#
loop_
_entity.id
_entity.type
_entity.pdbx_description
1 polymer ?
#
loop_
_entity_poly.entity_id
_entity_poly.type
_entity_poly.pdbx_seq_one_letter_code
_entity_poly.pdbx_strand_id
1 'polypeptide(L)'
;MTQTFFSLLSPPSLFAENQNPPDRINGQFFRQFLKDTEKIICAPFSWGKKDFLLAGLAASGTSAFFLADEPIHRWLLDNPDNGRNSAAKVFSTMADPAVLFGLVSAGYLLGSLNHSLTTRKTFLLAGESLLITELVIQMAKTGIGRARPYNEEGAFSFHPLTLKEKWQSFPSGHSASAWALASSLAASTQNPYLDAFFYTLAAGVSLSRVLLDKHFASDVVAGSLLGFFIGKKITQPAKQEPKKVAFQLIILRRFLAFGLTYYF
;
A
#
# COMPACT_ATOMS: atom_id res chain seq x y z
N MET A 1 21.94 -35.18 52.83
CA MET A 1 20.56 -34.91 52.40
C MET A 1 20.63 -33.89 51.26
N THR A 2 20.53 -34.42 50.05
CA THR A 2 20.72 -33.77 48.76
C THR A 2 19.46 -32.94 48.43
N GLN A 3 19.62 -31.65 48.14
CA GLN A 3 18.61 -30.92 47.36
C GLN A 3 19.31 -30.19 46.21
N THR A 4 19.38 -30.93 45.11
CA THR A 4 19.68 -30.45 43.77
C THR A 4 18.52 -29.54 43.34
N PHE A 5 18.74 -28.22 43.33
CA PHE A 5 17.78 -27.29 42.74
C PHE A 5 17.89 -27.41 41.22
N PHE A 6 16.81 -27.92 40.62
CA PHE A 6 16.64 -28.03 39.18
C PHE A 6 16.72 -26.64 38.53
N SER A 7 17.75 -26.44 37.72
CA SER A 7 17.83 -25.41 36.69
C SER A 7 16.72 -25.64 35.65
N LEU A 8 15.66 -24.84 35.68
CA LEU A 8 14.73 -24.70 34.55
C LEU A 8 15.26 -23.61 33.60
N LEU A 9 16.31 -24.00 32.87
CA LEU A 9 16.66 -23.42 31.59
C LEU A 9 15.83 -24.14 30.52
N SER A 10 14.83 -23.47 29.93
CA SER A 10 14.52 -23.55 28.48
C SER A 10 13.24 -22.75 28.11
N PRO A 11 13.16 -22.10 26.92
CA PRO A 11 14.21 -21.61 26.05
C PRO A 11 14.16 -20.07 25.84
N PRO A 12 15.31 -19.40 25.64
CA PRO A 12 15.36 -18.08 25.02
C PRO A 12 15.25 -18.24 23.50
N SER A 13 14.10 -17.93 22.88
CA SER A 13 14.00 -17.66 21.42
C SER A 13 12.58 -17.53 20.83
N LEU A 14 11.50 -17.96 21.51
CA LEU A 14 10.16 -17.94 20.90
C LEU A 14 9.52 -16.54 20.77
N PHE A 15 10.10 -15.53 21.42
CA PHE A 15 9.60 -14.14 21.41
C PHE A 15 10.61 -13.13 20.90
N ALA A 16 11.67 -13.56 20.21
CA ALA A 16 12.45 -12.64 19.39
C ALA A 16 11.58 -12.25 18.19
N GLU A 17 10.81 -11.17 18.34
CA GLU A 17 10.13 -10.51 17.24
C GLU A 17 11.23 -10.10 16.25
N ASN A 18 11.43 -10.92 15.22
CA ASN A 18 12.43 -10.70 14.20
C ASN A 18 12.12 -9.34 13.56
N GLN A 19 12.97 -8.35 13.84
CA GLN A 19 12.76 -6.95 13.43
C GLN A 19 12.87 -6.76 11.90
N ASN A 20 13.10 -7.84 11.15
CA ASN A 20 13.10 -7.84 9.70
C ASN A 20 11.72 -8.24 9.15
N PRO A 21 11.17 -7.49 8.18
CA PRO A 21 9.96 -7.90 7.50
C PRO A 21 10.11 -9.33 6.96
N PRO A 22 9.05 -10.15 7.07
CA PRO A 22 9.09 -11.54 6.63
C PRO A 22 9.48 -11.62 5.16
N ASP A 23 10.28 -12.62 4.82
CA ASP A 23 10.83 -12.83 3.49
C ASP A 23 10.15 -14.01 2.76
N ARG A 24 9.21 -14.69 3.43
CA ARG A 24 8.45 -15.83 2.91
C ARG A 24 7.00 -15.77 3.39
N ILE A 25 6.11 -16.38 2.61
CA ILE A 25 4.72 -16.62 3.02
C ILE A 25 4.72 -17.67 4.14
N ASN A 26 4.51 -17.20 5.38
CA ASN A 26 4.44 -18.03 6.58
C ASN A 26 3.54 -17.36 7.64
N GLY A 27 3.39 -17.98 8.81
CA GLY A 27 2.59 -17.40 9.89
C GLY A 27 3.06 -16.02 10.39
N GLN A 28 4.34 -15.67 10.22
CA GLN A 28 4.84 -14.32 10.55
C GLN A 28 4.39 -13.29 9.52
N PHE A 29 4.44 -13.64 8.23
CA PHE A 29 3.88 -12.82 7.14
C PHE A 29 2.41 -12.50 7.37
N PHE A 30 1.57 -13.49 7.68
CA PHE A 30 0.16 -13.22 7.93
C PHE A 30 -0.09 -12.31 9.14
N ARG A 31 0.70 -12.45 10.21
CA ARG A 31 0.61 -11.54 11.37
C ARG A 31 1.05 -10.12 11.01
N GLN A 32 2.11 -9.98 10.23
CA GLN A 32 2.59 -8.69 9.75
C GLN A 32 1.55 -8.02 8.85
N PHE A 33 1.02 -8.76 7.88
CA PHE A 33 -0.04 -8.33 6.97
C PHE A 33 -1.24 -7.77 7.72
N LEU A 34 -1.72 -8.48 8.76
CA LEU A 34 -2.83 -8.01 9.59
C LEU A 34 -2.46 -6.73 10.37
N LYS A 35 -1.27 -6.68 10.98
CA LYS A 35 -0.78 -5.49 11.70
C LYS A 35 -0.66 -4.28 10.77
N ASP A 36 -0.15 -4.46 9.57
CA ASP A 36 0.05 -3.37 8.61
C ASP A 36 -1.26 -2.93 7.97
N THR A 37 -2.17 -3.86 7.72
CA THR A 37 -3.56 -3.55 7.34
C THR A 37 -4.23 -2.69 8.42
N GLU A 38 -4.15 -3.10 9.69
CA GLU A 38 -4.69 -2.33 10.81
C GLU A 38 -4.08 -0.93 10.88
N LYS A 39 -2.74 -0.82 10.79
CA LYS A 39 -2.06 0.48 10.78
C LYS A 39 -2.52 1.39 9.66
N ILE A 40 -2.73 0.87 8.45
CA ILE A 40 -3.16 1.66 7.30
C ILE A 40 -4.61 2.11 7.45
N ILE A 41 -5.51 1.21 7.86
CA ILE A 41 -6.94 1.53 8.05
C ILE A 41 -7.11 2.54 9.19
N CYS A 42 -6.40 2.34 10.29
CA CYS A 42 -6.47 3.21 11.46
C CYS A 42 -5.52 4.43 11.38
N ALA A 43 -4.80 4.60 10.26
CA ALA A 43 -3.82 5.68 10.11
C ALA A 43 -4.44 7.07 10.38
N PRO A 44 -5.64 7.42 9.86
CA PRO A 44 -6.23 8.75 10.08
C PRO A 44 -6.44 9.11 11.56
N PHE A 45 -6.64 8.11 12.42
CA PHE A 45 -6.84 8.32 13.86
C PHE A 45 -5.52 8.51 14.64
N SER A 46 -4.39 8.22 14.01
CA SER A 46 -3.05 8.26 14.63
C SER A 46 -2.08 9.24 13.93
N TRP A 47 -2.56 10.00 12.94
CA TRP A 47 -1.74 10.92 12.17
C TRP A 47 -1.18 12.08 13.00
N GLY A 48 0.10 12.39 12.76
CA GLY A 48 0.73 13.60 13.27
C GLY A 48 0.47 14.80 12.37
N LYS A 49 0.95 15.99 12.80
CA LYS A 49 0.82 17.24 12.02
C LYS A 49 1.34 17.11 10.57
N LYS A 50 2.43 16.38 10.38
CA LYS A 50 3.03 16.15 9.06
C LYS A 50 2.16 15.26 8.18
N ASP A 51 1.57 14.21 8.73
CA ASP A 51 0.69 13.31 7.98
C ASP A 51 -0.60 14.05 7.56
N PHE A 52 -1.19 14.85 8.47
CA PHE A 52 -2.32 15.72 8.13
C PHE A 52 -1.96 16.77 7.07
N LEU A 53 -0.76 17.36 7.11
CA LEU A 53 -0.31 18.29 6.09
C LEU A 53 -0.19 17.60 4.72
N LEU A 54 0.41 16.41 4.67
CA LEU A 54 0.53 15.63 3.44
C LEU A 54 -0.85 15.21 2.91
N ALA A 55 -1.75 14.76 3.77
CA ALA A 55 -3.12 14.44 3.40
C ALA A 55 -3.90 15.65 2.90
N GLY A 56 -3.73 16.82 3.54
CA GLY A 56 -4.34 18.08 3.10
C GLY A 56 -3.81 18.55 1.74
N LEU A 57 -2.50 18.43 1.49
CA LEU A 57 -1.90 18.72 0.19
C LEU A 57 -2.39 17.74 -0.89
N ALA A 58 -2.45 16.44 -0.56
CA ALA A 58 -2.99 15.43 -1.46
C ALA A 58 -4.46 15.72 -1.81
N ALA A 59 -5.29 16.01 -0.80
CA ALA A 59 -6.69 16.39 -0.98
C ALA A 59 -6.83 17.65 -1.83
N SER A 60 -6.03 18.69 -1.56
CA SER A 60 -6.05 19.95 -2.34
C SER A 60 -5.67 19.71 -3.80
N GLY A 61 -4.64 18.90 -4.05
CA GLY A 61 -4.23 18.51 -5.39
C GLY A 61 -5.35 17.76 -6.11
N THR A 62 -5.95 16.75 -5.47
CA THR A 62 -7.10 16.02 -6.01
C THR A 62 -8.29 16.95 -6.28
N SER A 63 -8.62 17.88 -5.37
CA SER A 63 -9.70 18.86 -5.53
C SER A 63 -9.48 19.79 -6.72
N ALA A 64 -8.24 20.18 -7.02
CA ALA A 64 -7.95 20.97 -8.22
C ALA A 64 -8.32 20.21 -9.51
N PHE A 65 -8.06 18.89 -9.55
CA PHE A 65 -8.48 18.06 -10.68
C PHE A 65 -9.98 17.84 -10.74
N PHE A 66 -10.70 17.83 -9.61
CA PHE A 66 -12.17 17.77 -9.60
C PHE A 66 -12.80 18.89 -10.43
N LEU A 67 -12.20 20.09 -10.39
CA LEU A 67 -12.65 21.24 -11.19
C LEU A 67 -12.36 21.07 -12.68
N ALA A 68 -11.36 20.28 -13.04
CA ALA A 68 -10.95 20.02 -14.41
C ALA A 68 -11.60 18.78 -15.03
N ASP A 69 -12.28 17.95 -14.23
CA ASP A 69 -12.83 16.66 -14.67
C ASP A 69 -13.80 16.79 -15.86
N GLU A 70 -14.77 17.70 -15.77
CA GLU A 70 -15.74 17.95 -16.83
C GLU A 70 -15.10 18.53 -18.11
N PRO A 71 -14.26 19.60 -18.04
CA PRO A 71 -13.51 20.06 -19.19
C PRO A 71 -12.68 18.96 -19.88
N ILE A 72 -11.99 18.12 -19.09
CA ILE A 72 -11.18 17.02 -19.62
C ILE A 72 -12.06 15.96 -20.28
N HIS A 73 -13.15 15.55 -19.62
CA HIS A 73 -14.08 14.56 -20.14
C HIS A 73 -14.70 15.02 -21.48
N ARG A 74 -15.16 16.26 -21.56
CA ARG A 74 -15.68 16.83 -22.83
C ARG A 74 -14.64 16.86 -23.93
N TRP A 75 -13.42 17.31 -23.61
CA TRP A 75 -12.33 17.32 -24.58
C TRP A 75 -12.04 15.91 -25.15
N LEU A 76 -12.12 14.86 -24.32
CA LEU A 76 -11.94 13.49 -24.78
C LEU A 76 -13.04 13.04 -25.74
N LEU A 77 -14.29 13.38 -25.45
CA LEU A 77 -15.45 13.07 -26.30
C LEU A 77 -15.36 13.81 -27.65
N ASP A 78 -14.89 15.07 -27.64
CA ASP A 78 -14.72 15.89 -28.84
C ASP A 78 -13.51 15.47 -29.70
N ASN A 79 -12.56 14.74 -29.13
CA ASN A 79 -11.32 14.33 -29.80
C ASN A 79 -11.13 12.80 -29.77
N PRO A 80 -11.99 12.02 -30.46
CA PRO A 80 -11.85 10.57 -30.53
C PRO A 80 -10.59 10.19 -31.33
N ASP A 81 -9.73 9.37 -30.73
CA ASP A 81 -8.54 8.84 -31.40
C ASP A 81 -8.33 7.35 -31.08
N ASN A 82 -8.44 6.52 -32.11
CA ASN A 82 -8.28 5.07 -32.01
C ASN A 82 -6.84 4.66 -31.67
N GLY A 83 -5.84 5.42 -32.11
CA GLY A 83 -4.43 5.15 -31.84
C GLY A 83 -4.11 5.31 -30.36
N ARG A 84 -4.44 6.49 -29.80
CA ARG A 84 -4.40 6.77 -28.36
C ARG A 84 -5.17 5.74 -27.54
N ASN A 85 -6.38 5.38 -27.95
CA ASN A 85 -7.20 4.41 -27.21
C ASN A 85 -6.59 3.00 -27.22
N SER A 86 -5.95 2.60 -28.31
CA SER A 86 -5.23 1.32 -28.41
C SER A 86 -4.02 1.30 -27.48
N ALA A 87 -3.20 2.36 -27.48
CA ALA A 87 -2.07 2.50 -26.57
C ALA A 87 -2.53 2.52 -25.10
N ALA A 88 -3.59 3.26 -24.79
CA ALA A 88 -4.19 3.29 -23.46
C ALA A 88 -4.67 1.90 -23.02
N LYS A 89 -5.24 1.10 -23.92
CA LYS A 89 -5.67 -0.27 -23.60
C LYS A 89 -4.51 -1.17 -23.18
N VAL A 90 -3.32 -1.00 -23.78
CA VAL A 90 -2.11 -1.74 -23.36
C VAL A 90 -1.75 -1.38 -21.92
N PHE A 91 -1.60 -0.10 -21.61
CA PHE A 91 -1.29 0.35 -20.26
C PHE A 91 -2.37 -0.05 -19.25
N SER A 92 -3.65 0.03 -19.62
CA SER A 92 -4.73 -0.41 -18.75
C SER A 92 -4.64 -1.89 -18.43
N THR A 93 -4.29 -2.74 -19.40
CA THR A 93 -4.12 -4.19 -19.20
C THR A 93 -2.97 -4.49 -18.23
N MET A 94 -1.91 -3.69 -18.23
CA MET A 94 -0.79 -3.88 -17.28
C MET A 94 -1.21 -3.76 -15.82
N ALA A 95 -2.27 -3.00 -15.54
CA ALA A 95 -2.82 -2.82 -14.20
C ALA A 95 -4.07 -3.67 -13.94
N ASP A 96 -4.38 -4.62 -14.82
CA ASP A 96 -5.37 -5.64 -14.52
C ASP A 96 -4.91 -6.45 -13.29
N PRO A 97 -5.81 -6.74 -12.32
CA PRO A 97 -5.44 -7.47 -11.12
C PRO A 97 -4.74 -8.81 -11.41
N ALA A 98 -5.16 -9.57 -12.41
CA ALA A 98 -4.54 -10.85 -12.74
C ALA A 98 -3.11 -10.66 -13.26
N VAL A 99 -2.86 -9.61 -14.05
CA VAL A 99 -1.52 -9.26 -14.52
C VAL A 99 -0.63 -8.83 -13.37
N LEU A 100 -1.11 -7.95 -12.49
CA LEU A 100 -0.32 -7.47 -11.35
C LEU A 100 0.02 -8.59 -10.36
N PHE A 101 -0.97 -9.39 -9.95
CA PHE A 101 -0.71 -10.54 -9.07
C PHE A 101 0.17 -11.59 -9.75
N GLY A 102 0.03 -11.79 -11.06
CA GLY A 102 0.91 -12.64 -11.85
C GLY A 102 2.36 -12.16 -11.83
N LEU A 103 2.60 -10.86 -12.07
CA LEU A 103 3.93 -10.23 -12.02
C LEU A 103 4.55 -10.35 -10.62
N VAL A 104 3.77 -10.06 -9.58
CA VAL A 104 4.25 -10.17 -8.20
C VAL A 104 4.61 -11.61 -7.85
N SER A 105 3.74 -12.56 -8.20
CA SER A 105 3.97 -13.99 -7.93
C SER A 105 5.19 -14.50 -8.69
N ALA A 106 5.34 -14.14 -9.97
CA ALA A 106 6.49 -14.49 -10.78
C ALA A 106 7.79 -13.92 -10.18
N GLY A 107 7.80 -12.65 -9.78
CA GLY A 107 8.94 -12.02 -9.13
C GLY A 107 9.33 -12.68 -7.80
N TYR A 108 8.34 -13.05 -6.97
CA TYR A 108 8.57 -13.80 -5.74
C TYR A 108 9.17 -15.18 -6.02
N LEU A 109 8.63 -15.91 -7.00
CA LEU A 109 9.13 -17.24 -7.40
C LEU A 109 10.55 -17.16 -7.96
N LEU A 110 10.83 -16.22 -8.87
CA LEU A 110 12.17 -15.99 -9.41
C LEU A 110 13.17 -15.61 -8.30
N GLY A 111 12.77 -14.78 -7.35
CA GLY A 111 13.58 -14.48 -6.17
C GLY A 111 13.87 -15.72 -5.33
N SER A 112 12.90 -16.63 -5.20
CA SER A 112 13.08 -17.89 -4.50
C SER A 112 13.99 -18.88 -5.25
N LEU A 113 13.84 -18.99 -6.57
CA LEU A 113 14.64 -19.87 -7.43
C LEU A 113 16.09 -19.39 -7.52
N ASN A 114 16.31 -18.08 -7.59
CA ASN A 114 17.64 -17.47 -7.63
C ASN A 114 18.25 -17.29 -6.22
N HIS A 115 17.58 -17.78 -5.17
CA HIS A 115 17.98 -17.61 -3.76
C HIS A 115 18.25 -16.15 -3.34
N SER A 116 17.65 -15.17 -4.03
CA SER A 116 17.79 -13.75 -3.74
C SER A 116 16.76 -13.34 -2.67
N LEU A 117 17.25 -13.19 -1.43
CA LEU A 117 16.43 -12.71 -0.30
C LEU A 117 15.81 -11.34 -0.59
N THR A 118 16.61 -10.43 -1.17
CA THR A 118 16.15 -9.09 -1.51
C THR A 118 15.00 -9.14 -2.50
N THR A 119 15.17 -9.84 -3.63
CA THR A 119 14.12 -9.94 -4.66
C THR A 119 12.85 -10.58 -4.10
N ARG A 120 13.00 -11.70 -3.38
CA ARG A 120 11.86 -12.39 -2.78
C ARG A 120 11.08 -11.48 -1.81
N LYS A 121 11.78 -10.79 -0.93
CA LYS A 121 11.20 -9.85 0.04
C LYS A 121 10.54 -8.66 -0.65
N THR A 122 11.17 -8.07 -1.66
CA THR A 122 10.60 -6.97 -2.46
C THR A 122 9.25 -7.34 -3.05
N PHE A 123 9.16 -8.50 -3.72
CA PHE A 123 7.91 -8.93 -4.32
C PHE A 123 6.87 -9.37 -3.28
N LEU A 124 7.28 -9.93 -2.15
CA LEU A 124 6.36 -10.23 -1.05
C LEU A 124 5.71 -8.96 -0.48
N LEU A 125 6.50 -7.92 -0.21
CA LEU A 125 6.00 -6.62 0.28
C LEU A 125 5.21 -5.86 -0.78
N ALA A 126 5.56 -6.00 -2.07
CA ALA A 126 4.76 -5.45 -3.16
C ALA A 126 3.37 -6.12 -3.24
N GLY A 127 3.30 -7.44 -3.05
CA GLY A 127 2.02 -8.17 -2.98
C GLY A 127 1.16 -7.75 -1.79
N GLU A 128 1.76 -7.59 -0.62
CA GLU A 128 1.10 -7.02 0.56
C GLU A 128 0.57 -5.62 0.29
N SER A 129 1.38 -4.74 -0.32
CA SER A 129 0.98 -3.38 -0.69
C SER A 129 -0.21 -3.37 -1.66
N LEU A 130 -0.23 -4.27 -2.65
CA LEU A 130 -1.35 -4.42 -3.58
C LEU A 130 -2.62 -4.87 -2.87
N LEU A 131 -2.55 -5.88 -2.00
CA LEU A 131 -3.71 -6.39 -1.26
C LEU A 131 -4.30 -5.34 -0.31
N ILE A 132 -3.46 -4.59 0.39
CA ILE A 132 -3.91 -3.52 1.29
C ILE A 132 -4.51 -2.37 0.48
N THR A 133 -3.89 -1.98 -0.64
CA THR A 133 -4.43 -0.93 -1.54
C THR A 133 -5.80 -1.33 -2.09
N GLU A 134 -5.85 -2.51 -2.73
CA GLU A 134 -6.97 -3.45 -2.80
C GLU A 134 -8.20 -3.14 -1.94
N LEU A 135 -8.00 -3.44 -0.66
CA LEU A 135 -8.98 -3.32 0.40
C LEU A 135 -9.41 -1.88 0.65
N VAL A 136 -8.46 -0.94 0.73
CA VAL A 136 -8.75 0.49 0.97
C VAL A 136 -9.58 1.08 -0.18
N ILE A 137 -9.24 0.74 -1.43
CA ILE A 137 -9.99 1.16 -2.61
C ILE A 137 -11.43 0.65 -2.57
N GLN A 138 -11.64 -0.62 -2.24
CA GLN A 138 -12.98 -1.20 -2.20
C GLN A 138 -13.84 -0.59 -1.09
N MET A 139 -13.26 -0.31 0.09
CA MET A 139 -13.95 0.43 1.14
C MET A 139 -14.32 1.85 0.69
N ALA A 140 -13.36 2.57 0.10
CA ALA A 140 -13.58 3.95 -0.36
C ALA A 140 -14.65 4.03 -1.46
N LYS A 141 -14.57 3.17 -2.48
CA LYS A 141 -15.55 3.10 -3.56
C LYS A 141 -16.96 2.81 -3.06
N THR A 142 -17.08 1.85 -2.16
CA THR A 142 -18.38 1.48 -1.58
C THR A 142 -18.95 2.63 -0.74
N GLY A 143 -18.11 3.31 0.05
CA GLY A 143 -18.54 4.44 0.88
C GLY A 143 -18.92 5.68 0.06
N ILE A 144 -18.14 6.04 -0.95
CA ILE A 144 -18.27 7.30 -1.70
C ILE A 144 -19.29 7.17 -2.84
N GLY A 145 -19.22 6.11 -3.62
CA GLY A 145 -20.23 5.84 -4.64
C GLY A 145 -20.23 6.81 -5.84
N ARG A 146 -19.08 7.34 -6.27
CA ARG A 146 -19.03 8.32 -7.36
C ARG A 146 -19.37 7.69 -8.72
N ALA A 147 -20.26 8.34 -9.49
CA ALA A 147 -20.57 7.97 -10.87
C ALA A 147 -19.34 8.03 -11.79
N ARG A 148 -19.28 7.12 -12.76
CA ARG A 148 -18.24 7.11 -13.79
C ARG A 148 -18.55 8.09 -14.93
N PRO A 149 -17.53 8.55 -15.67
CA PRO A 149 -17.71 9.48 -16.79
C PRO A 149 -18.75 9.01 -17.81
N TYR A 150 -18.65 7.75 -18.25
CA TYR A 150 -19.56 7.13 -19.21
C TYR A 150 -21.02 6.99 -18.76
N ASN A 151 -21.36 7.30 -17.50
CA ASN A 151 -22.76 7.30 -17.05
C ASN A 151 -23.49 8.61 -17.42
N GLU A 152 -22.76 9.66 -17.80
CA GLU A 152 -23.32 10.97 -18.14
C GLU A 152 -24.13 11.63 -17.00
N GLU A 153 -23.94 11.20 -15.75
CA GLU A 153 -24.56 11.80 -14.56
C GLU A 153 -23.78 13.04 -14.03
N GLY A 154 -22.63 13.31 -14.62
CA GLY A 154 -21.72 14.40 -14.25
C GLY A 154 -20.72 14.04 -13.14
N ALA A 155 -19.61 14.79 -13.08
CA ALA A 155 -18.48 14.56 -12.19
C ALA A 155 -18.81 14.65 -10.69
N PHE A 156 -19.92 15.30 -10.33
CA PHE A 156 -20.37 15.50 -8.95
C PHE A 156 -21.56 14.61 -8.54
N SER A 157 -21.83 13.54 -9.30
CA SER A 157 -22.86 12.55 -8.93
C SER A 157 -22.29 11.48 -7.99
N PHE A 158 -22.93 11.31 -6.82
CA PHE A 158 -22.53 10.38 -5.76
C PHE A 158 -23.71 9.55 -5.26
N HIS A 159 -23.48 8.25 -5.13
CA HIS A 159 -24.44 7.22 -4.72
C HIS A 159 -23.83 6.35 -3.62
N PRO A 160 -23.72 6.86 -2.37
CA PRO A 160 -22.97 6.19 -1.31
C PRO A 160 -23.56 4.81 -0.97
N LEU A 161 -22.71 3.95 -0.40
CA LEU A 161 -23.05 2.58 0.01
C LEU A 161 -23.51 1.68 -1.14
N THR A 162 -22.85 1.81 -2.29
CA THR A 162 -23.17 1.06 -3.51
C THR A 162 -22.08 0.06 -3.89
N LEU A 163 -22.51 -1.10 -4.38
CA LEU A 163 -21.66 -2.11 -5.01
C LEU A 163 -21.78 -2.10 -6.55
N LYS A 164 -22.57 -1.17 -7.12
CA LYS A 164 -22.75 -1.09 -8.57
C LYS A 164 -21.52 -0.46 -9.22
N GLU A 165 -20.90 -1.19 -10.14
CA GLU A 165 -19.64 -0.80 -10.79
C GLU A 165 -19.68 0.60 -11.45
N LYS A 166 -20.84 0.96 -12.03
CA LYS A 166 -21.09 2.26 -12.63
C LYS A 166 -20.97 3.45 -11.66
N TRP A 167 -21.14 3.20 -10.36
CA TRP A 167 -21.02 4.20 -9.29
C TRP A 167 -19.78 3.93 -8.41
N GLN A 168 -18.78 3.23 -8.94
CA GLN A 168 -17.51 2.99 -8.26
C GLN A 168 -16.36 3.59 -9.06
N SER A 169 -16.44 4.90 -9.34
CA SER A 169 -15.38 5.66 -10.02
C SER A 169 -14.26 6.08 -9.08
N PHE A 170 -14.60 6.69 -7.95
CA PHE A 170 -13.61 7.29 -7.04
C PHE A 170 -13.29 6.37 -5.85
N PRO A 171 -12.01 6.21 -5.48
CA PRO A 171 -10.81 6.48 -6.28
C PRO A 171 -10.52 5.37 -7.32
N SER A 172 -9.61 5.61 -8.26
CA SER A 172 -9.27 4.64 -9.31
C SER A 172 -8.38 3.49 -8.78
N GLY A 173 -8.89 2.25 -8.84
CA GLY A 173 -8.16 1.04 -8.41
C GLY A 173 -6.96 0.66 -9.29
N HIS A 174 -7.07 0.78 -10.61
CA HIS A 174 -5.94 0.51 -11.53
C HIS A 174 -4.78 1.45 -11.26
N SER A 175 -5.08 2.74 -11.09
CA SER A 175 -4.06 3.74 -10.76
C SER A 175 -3.45 3.44 -9.39
N ALA A 176 -4.26 3.21 -8.36
CA ALA A 176 -3.75 2.90 -7.03
C ALA A 176 -2.87 1.64 -6.99
N SER A 177 -3.31 0.55 -7.62
CA SER A 177 -2.54 -0.68 -7.70
C SER A 177 -1.21 -0.50 -8.45
N ALA A 178 -1.21 0.23 -9.57
CA ALA A 178 0.02 0.50 -10.32
C ALA A 178 1.02 1.34 -9.51
N TRP A 179 0.55 2.37 -8.79
CA TRP A 179 1.41 3.20 -7.94
C TRP A 179 1.88 2.48 -6.67
N ALA A 180 1.06 1.59 -6.11
CA ALA A 180 1.45 0.72 -4.99
C ALA A 180 2.57 -0.24 -5.40
N LEU A 181 2.45 -0.89 -6.56
CA LEU A 181 3.50 -1.75 -7.09
C LEU A 181 4.77 -0.94 -7.42
N ALA A 182 4.64 0.16 -8.16
CA ALA A 182 5.78 0.98 -8.59
C ALA A 182 6.58 1.53 -7.41
N SER A 183 5.91 2.10 -6.39
CA SER A 183 6.57 2.61 -5.18
C SER A 183 7.24 1.50 -4.37
N SER A 184 6.64 0.30 -4.33
CA SER A 184 7.21 -0.85 -3.63
C SER A 184 8.48 -1.38 -4.31
N LEU A 185 8.48 -1.44 -5.64
CA LEU A 185 9.66 -1.86 -6.42
C LEU A 185 10.77 -0.81 -6.34
N ALA A 186 10.43 0.48 -6.50
CA ALA A 186 11.37 1.60 -6.40
C ALA A 186 12.07 1.66 -5.03
N ALA A 187 11.37 1.31 -3.95
CA ALA A 187 11.97 1.26 -2.61
C ALA A 187 13.13 0.26 -2.49
N SER A 188 13.26 -0.69 -3.43
CA SER A 188 14.26 -1.77 -3.39
C SER A 188 15.41 -1.60 -4.39
N THR A 189 15.28 -0.73 -5.40
CA THR A 189 16.20 -0.70 -6.55
C THR A 189 17.45 0.17 -6.38
N GLN A 190 17.47 1.10 -5.41
CA GLN A 190 18.56 2.08 -5.19
C GLN A 190 19.07 2.77 -6.49
N ASN A 191 18.29 2.73 -7.57
CA ASN A 191 18.69 3.14 -8.91
C ASN A 191 17.64 4.10 -9.46
N PRO A 192 17.96 5.39 -9.59
CA PRO A 192 16.99 6.40 -10.00
C PRO A 192 16.40 6.16 -11.39
N TYR A 193 17.12 5.47 -12.28
CA TYR A 193 16.61 5.12 -13.61
C TYR A 193 15.53 4.05 -13.55
N LEU A 194 15.67 3.06 -12.65
CA LEU A 194 14.64 2.04 -12.42
C LEU A 194 13.43 2.63 -11.72
N ASP A 195 13.64 3.52 -10.75
CA ASP A 195 12.56 4.23 -10.07
C ASP A 195 11.75 5.06 -11.08
N ALA A 196 12.44 5.83 -11.93
CA ALA A 196 11.82 6.60 -13.01
C ALA A 196 11.04 5.71 -13.99
N PHE A 197 11.59 4.53 -14.34
CA PHE A 197 10.91 3.57 -15.18
C PHE A 197 9.60 3.08 -14.55
N PHE A 198 9.62 2.65 -13.28
CA PHE A 198 8.41 2.17 -12.59
C PHE A 198 7.34 3.27 -12.46
N TYR A 199 7.74 4.49 -12.12
CA TYR A 199 6.80 5.61 -12.04
C TYR A 199 6.26 6.04 -13.41
N THR A 200 7.06 5.91 -14.48
CA THR A 200 6.59 6.14 -15.85
C THR A 200 5.51 5.13 -16.24
N LEU A 201 5.70 3.85 -15.91
CA LEU A 201 4.66 2.83 -16.15
C LEU A 201 3.39 3.13 -15.35
N ALA A 202 3.51 3.49 -14.07
CA ALA A 202 2.35 3.83 -13.24
C ALA A 202 1.62 5.09 -13.73
N ALA A 203 2.35 6.09 -14.24
CA ALA A 203 1.80 7.27 -14.88
C ALA A 203 1.08 6.91 -16.20
N GLY A 204 1.64 6.02 -17.01
CA GLY A 204 1.01 5.51 -18.23
C GLY A 204 -0.30 4.78 -17.95
N VAL A 205 -0.33 3.91 -16.93
CA VAL A 205 -1.56 3.28 -16.43
C VAL A 205 -2.58 4.35 -16.03
N SER A 206 -2.15 5.32 -15.22
CA SER A 206 -3.02 6.36 -14.69
C SER A 206 -3.66 7.18 -15.82
N LEU A 207 -2.86 7.64 -16.77
CA LEU A 207 -3.32 8.35 -17.95
C LEU A 207 -4.29 7.50 -18.78
N SER A 208 -4.01 6.20 -18.94
CA SER A 208 -4.87 5.31 -19.72
C SER A 208 -6.31 5.24 -19.20
N ARG A 209 -6.52 5.38 -17.89
CA ARG A 209 -7.86 5.32 -17.28
C ARG A 209 -8.72 6.52 -17.62
N VAL A 210 -8.09 7.69 -17.76
CA VAL A 210 -8.73 8.92 -18.25
C VAL A 210 -9.01 8.80 -19.74
N LEU A 211 -8.01 8.39 -20.53
CA LEU A 211 -8.13 8.28 -21.99
C LEU A 211 -9.17 7.25 -22.45
N LEU A 212 -9.39 6.19 -21.68
CA LEU A 212 -10.40 5.15 -21.94
C LEU A 212 -11.78 5.48 -21.36
N ASP A 213 -11.97 6.70 -20.87
CA ASP A 213 -13.21 7.19 -20.30
C ASP A 213 -13.74 6.33 -19.13
N LYS A 214 -12.83 5.74 -18.35
CA LYS A 214 -13.19 4.86 -17.22
C LYS A 214 -13.23 5.58 -15.90
N HIS A 215 -12.48 6.65 -15.78
CA HIS A 215 -12.31 7.43 -14.56
C HIS A 215 -12.07 8.88 -14.90
N PHE A 216 -12.56 9.77 -14.03
CA PHE A 216 -12.21 11.17 -14.06
C PHE A 216 -10.74 11.38 -13.68
N ALA A 217 -10.16 12.53 -14.04
CA ALA A 217 -8.76 12.83 -13.75
C ALA A 217 -8.49 12.86 -12.23
N SER A 218 -9.43 13.39 -11.45
CA SER A 218 -9.33 13.41 -9.99
C SER A 218 -9.38 12.02 -9.35
N ASP A 219 -10.15 11.07 -9.91
CA ASP A 219 -10.18 9.66 -9.46
C ASP A 219 -8.80 9.02 -9.58
N VAL A 220 -8.12 9.31 -10.69
CA VAL A 220 -6.80 8.79 -11.01
C VAL A 220 -5.73 9.43 -10.14
N VAL A 221 -5.78 10.75 -9.92
CA VAL A 221 -4.84 11.43 -9.02
C VAL A 221 -5.00 10.93 -7.57
N ALA A 222 -6.23 10.80 -7.09
CA ALA A 222 -6.49 10.26 -5.74
C ALA A 222 -6.00 8.82 -5.61
N GLY A 223 -6.29 7.96 -6.60
CA GLY A 223 -5.79 6.59 -6.65
C GLY A 223 -4.27 6.54 -6.64
N SER A 224 -3.62 7.34 -7.48
CA SER A 224 -2.15 7.42 -7.59
C SER A 224 -1.50 7.74 -6.26
N LEU A 225 -1.98 8.80 -5.59
CA LEU A 225 -1.45 9.25 -4.30
C LEU A 225 -1.65 8.19 -3.22
N LEU A 226 -2.85 7.60 -3.15
CA LEU A 226 -3.15 6.56 -2.18
C LEU A 226 -2.23 5.34 -2.35
N GLY A 227 -2.13 4.82 -3.58
CA GLY A 227 -1.25 3.69 -3.90
C GLY A 227 0.21 3.98 -3.57
N PHE A 228 0.71 5.15 -3.97
CA PHE A 228 2.08 5.58 -3.68
C PHE A 228 2.37 5.61 -2.18
N PHE A 229 1.48 6.18 -1.37
CA PHE A 229 1.68 6.27 0.08
C PHE A 229 1.59 4.91 0.75
N ILE A 230 0.65 4.04 0.36
CA ILE A 230 0.55 2.68 0.91
C ILE A 230 1.81 1.88 0.57
N GLY A 231 2.19 1.80 -0.70
CA GLY A 231 3.39 1.05 -1.11
C GLY A 231 4.66 1.56 -0.42
N LYS A 232 4.83 2.88 -0.31
CA LYS A 232 5.95 3.47 0.42
C LYS A 232 5.90 3.20 1.93
N LYS A 233 4.72 3.12 2.56
CA LYS A 233 4.58 2.84 4.00
C LYS A 233 4.87 1.37 4.33
N ILE A 234 4.41 0.45 3.50
CA ILE A 234 4.66 -1.00 3.67
C ILE A 234 6.13 -1.34 3.42
N THR A 235 6.74 -0.76 2.38
CA THR A 235 8.14 -1.02 2.05
C THR A 235 9.14 -0.21 2.86
N GLN A 236 8.68 0.72 3.70
CA GLN A 236 9.56 1.43 4.63
C GLN A 236 10.17 0.43 5.62
N PRO A 237 11.50 0.44 5.82
CA PRO A 237 12.11 -0.30 6.91
C PRO A 237 11.44 0.11 8.22
N ALA A 238 11.08 -0.86 9.06
CA ALA A 238 10.58 -0.57 10.40
C ALA A 238 11.56 0.40 11.08
N LYS A 239 11.08 1.59 11.48
CA LYS A 239 11.86 2.44 12.38
C LYS A 239 12.11 1.61 13.63
N GLN A 240 13.38 1.41 13.99
CA GLN A 240 13.74 0.82 15.27
C GLN A 240 12.97 1.57 16.35
N GLU A 241 12.05 0.89 17.06
CA GLU A 241 11.48 1.49 18.26
C GLU A 241 12.65 1.80 19.20
N PRO A 242 12.67 2.98 19.85
CA PRO A 242 13.68 3.24 20.86
C PRO A 242 13.61 2.11 21.89
N LYS A 243 14.76 1.48 22.16
CA LYS A 243 14.87 0.33 23.07
C LYS A 243 14.12 0.64 24.36
N LYS A 244 13.02 -0.08 24.61
CA LYS A 244 12.23 0.10 25.83
C LYS A 244 13.05 -0.40 27.01
N VAL A 245 13.46 0.51 27.89
CA VAL A 245 14.08 0.16 29.18
C VAL A 245 12.95 -0.19 30.13
N ALA A 246 12.83 -1.47 30.48
CA ALA A 246 11.90 -1.91 31.51
C ALA A 246 12.62 -1.88 32.86
N PHE A 247 12.09 -1.09 33.81
CA PHE A 247 12.50 -1.15 35.21
C PHE A 247 11.63 -2.18 35.90
N GLN A 248 12.23 -3.25 36.41
CA GLN A 248 11.49 -4.25 37.18
C GLN A 248 11.86 -4.12 38.65
N LEU A 249 10.84 -3.86 39.48
CA LEU A 249 10.97 -3.87 40.93
C LEU A 249 10.64 -5.27 41.43
N ILE A 250 11.63 -5.94 42.04
CA ILE A 250 11.41 -7.24 42.67
C ILE A 250 11.46 -7.03 44.18
N ILE A 251 10.31 -7.18 44.83
CA ILE A 251 10.18 -7.13 46.28
C ILE A 251 10.22 -8.55 46.81
N LEU A 252 11.33 -8.93 47.45
CA LEU A 252 11.44 -10.17 48.22
C LEU A 252 11.24 -9.85 49.70
N ARG A 253 10.74 -10.82 50.46
CA ARG A 253 10.28 -10.68 51.87
C ARG A 253 11.30 -10.07 52.87
N ARG A 254 12.56 -9.88 52.46
CA ARG A 254 13.64 -9.25 53.23
C ARG A 254 14.52 -8.25 52.46
N PHE A 255 14.35 -8.07 51.15
CA PHE A 255 15.21 -7.20 50.33
C PHE A 255 14.46 -6.57 49.16
N LEU A 256 14.85 -5.34 48.82
CA LEU A 256 14.38 -4.59 47.65
C LEU A 256 15.48 -4.65 46.58
N ALA A 257 15.18 -5.20 45.41
CA ALA A 257 16.12 -5.28 44.29
C ALA A 257 15.57 -4.56 43.05
N PHE A 258 16.42 -3.77 42.40
CA PHE A 258 16.13 -3.10 41.13
C PHE A 258 16.82 -3.85 40.00
N GLY A 259 16.03 -4.40 39.09
CA GLY A 259 16.53 -5.04 37.87
C GLY A 259 16.39 -4.09 36.68
N LEU A 260 17.49 -3.87 35.96
CA LEU A 260 17.48 -3.17 34.69
C LEU A 260 17.66 -4.20 33.58
N THR A 261 16.58 -4.50 32.84
CA THR A 261 16.63 -5.49 31.77
C THR A 261 16.73 -4.78 30.43
N TYR A 262 17.83 -5.05 29.73
CA TYR A 262 18.01 -4.63 28.35
C TYR A 262 17.45 -5.71 27.41
N TYR A 263 16.52 -5.32 26.55
CA TYR A 263 16.10 -6.14 25.42
C TYR A 263 17.01 -5.78 24.23
N PHE A 264 17.85 -6.73 23.82
CA PHE A 264 18.70 -6.61 22.63
C PHE A 264 17.93 -6.97 21.36
#